data_AF-G1PPB0-F1
#
_entry.id   AF-G1PPB0-F1
#
_cell.length_a   1.000
_cell.length_b   1.000
_cell.length_c   1.000
_cell.angle_alpha   90.00
_cell.angle_beta   90.00
_cell.angle_gamma   90.00
#
_symmetry.space_group_name_H-M   'P 1'
#
loop_
_entity.id
_entity.type
_entity.pdbx_description
1 polymer ?
#
loop_
_entity_poly.entity_id
_entity_poly.type
_entity_poly.pdbx_seq_one_letter_code
_entity_poly.pdbx_strand_id
1 'polypeptide(L)'
;QLWQFGEWVDVVVDDLLPTKDGKLVFVHSAQGNEFWSALLEKAYAKVNGSYEALSGGSTSEGFEDFTGGVTEWYELRKAPSDLYQIIIKALERGSLLGCSIDISSVLDMEAVTFKKLVKGHAYSVTGAKQVNYMGQMVNLIRMRNPWGEVEWTGAWSDGSSEWNNVDPYEREQLRIKMEDGEFWMSFRDFMREFTRLEICNLTPDALKSRRFRKWNTTLYDGTWRRGSTAGGCRNYPATFWVNPQFKIRLEETDDVNEDDYGGRESGCSFVLALMQKHRRRERRFGRDMETIGFAVYEVPPELVGQPAVHLKRDFFLANSSRARSEQFINLREVSTRFRLPPGEYVVVPSTFEPNKEGDFVLRFFSEKSAGTEELDDQVQANLPDEQVLSEGEIDESFKTLFRQLAGEDLEISVKELQTILNRIISKHKDLRTKGFSLESCRSMVNLMDRDGNGKLGLVEFNILWNRIRNYLSIFRKFDLDKSGSMSAYEMRMAIESAGFKLNKKLYELIITRYSEPDLAVDFDNFVCCLVRLETMFRFFKTLDTDLDGVVTFDLFQWLQLTMFA
;
A
#
# COMPACT_ATOMS: atom_id res chain seq x y z
N GLN A 1 14.20 11.54 -16.33
CA GLN A 1 13.80 10.66 -15.22
C GLN A 1 12.38 11.01 -14.81
N LEU A 2 11.57 10.01 -14.51
CA LEU A 2 10.21 10.14 -13.98
C LEU A 2 10.09 9.24 -12.76
N TRP A 3 9.56 9.76 -11.67
CA TRP A 3 9.26 8.96 -10.49
C TRP A 3 8.00 8.14 -10.76
N GLN A 4 8.05 6.84 -10.48
CA GLN A 4 6.95 5.90 -10.68
C GLN A 4 6.85 5.00 -9.45
N PHE A 5 5.80 5.21 -8.66
CA PHE A 5 5.40 4.31 -7.57
C PHE A 5 6.54 3.92 -6.59
N GLY A 6 7.41 4.87 -6.26
CA GLY A 6 8.52 4.67 -5.33
C GLY A 6 9.90 4.73 -5.95
N GLU A 7 10.01 4.59 -7.28
CA GLU A 7 11.29 4.44 -7.96
C GLU A 7 11.49 5.48 -9.05
N TRP A 8 12.74 5.91 -9.25
CA TRP A 8 13.10 6.78 -10.37
C TRP A 8 13.37 5.94 -11.62
N VAL A 9 12.62 6.21 -12.68
CA VAL A 9 12.70 5.50 -13.96
C VAL A 9 13.32 6.40 -15.02
N ASP A 10 14.35 5.91 -15.69
CA ASP A 10 14.92 6.53 -16.88
C ASP A 10 14.12 6.15 -18.13
N VAL A 11 13.63 7.16 -18.84
CA VAL A 11 12.73 7.00 -19.98
C VAL A 11 13.35 7.67 -21.20
N VAL A 12 13.79 6.85 -22.14
CA VAL A 12 14.38 7.30 -23.40
C VAL A 12 13.28 7.51 -24.43
N VAL A 13 13.31 8.65 -25.12
CA VAL A 13 12.43 8.97 -26.26
C VAL A 13 13.27 9.52 -27.42
N ASP A 14 12.85 9.26 -28.64
CA ASP A 14 13.32 10.00 -29.81
C ASP A 14 12.66 11.39 -29.85
N ASP A 15 13.11 12.25 -30.77
CA ASP A 15 12.69 13.64 -30.91
C ASP A 15 11.54 13.88 -31.90
N LEU A 16 10.92 12.81 -32.44
CA LEU A 16 9.77 12.95 -33.34
C LEU A 16 8.53 13.41 -32.56
N LEU A 17 8.12 14.65 -32.75
CA LEU A 17 6.97 15.24 -32.06
C LEU A 17 5.73 15.27 -32.98
N PRO A 18 4.52 15.00 -32.44
CA PRO A 18 3.28 15.11 -33.20
C PRO A 18 3.07 16.55 -33.70
N THR A 19 2.85 16.69 -35.01
CA THR A 19 2.57 17.99 -35.63
C THR A 19 1.35 17.91 -36.54
N LYS A 20 0.69 19.06 -36.71
CA LYS A 20 -0.35 19.29 -37.69
C LYS A 20 -0.07 20.63 -38.34
N ASP A 21 -0.04 20.66 -39.68
CA ASP A 21 0.27 21.86 -40.46
C ASP A 21 1.61 22.52 -40.07
N GLY A 22 2.61 21.70 -39.74
CA GLY A 22 3.94 22.15 -39.33
C GLY A 22 4.03 22.75 -37.92
N LYS A 23 2.97 22.67 -37.12
CA LYS A 23 2.93 23.14 -35.73
C LYS A 23 2.76 21.98 -34.75
N LEU A 24 3.39 22.08 -33.59
CA LEU A 24 3.20 21.14 -32.49
C LEU A 24 1.74 21.19 -32.02
N VAL A 25 1.14 20.01 -31.79
CA VAL A 25 -0.26 19.90 -31.36
C VAL A 25 -0.42 19.69 -29.85
N PHE A 26 0.67 19.40 -29.14
CA PHE A 26 0.71 19.23 -27.68
C PHE A 26 1.57 20.32 -27.02
N VAL A 27 2.11 20.09 -25.81
CA VAL A 27 2.89 21.10 -25.07
C VAL A 27 4.06 21.61 -25.92
N HIS A 28 4.19 22.94 -25.95
CA HIS A 28 5.27 23.64 -26.64
C HIS A 28 5.61 24.93 -25.90
N SER A 29 6.87 25.38 -26.03
CA SER A 29 7.28 26.68 -25.51
C SER A 29 6.74 27.81 -26.40
N ALA A 30 6.51 28.98 -25.80
CA ALA A 30 6.29 30.21 -26.55
C ALA A 30 7.55 30.61 -27.36
N GLN A 31 8.73 30.19 -26.89
CA GLN A 31 9.98 30.33 -27.63
C GLN A 31 10.14 29.15 -28.60
N GLY A 32 10.15 29.43 -29.90
CA GLY A 32 10.14 28.40 -30.95
C GLY A 32 11.39 27.50 -31.03
N ASN A 33 12.44 27.78 -30.25
CA ASN A 33 13.68 27.02 -30.20
C ASN A 33 13.81 26.13 -28.94
N GLU A 34 12.78 26.05 -28.10
CA GLU A 34 12.80 25.30 -26.85
C GLU A 34 11.84 24.09 -26.91
N PHE A 35 12.40 22.88 -26.85
CA PHE A 35 11.65 21.62 -27.05
C PHE A 35 11.65 20.68 -25.84
N TRP A 36 12.34 21.03 -24.75
CA TRP A 36 12.47 20.10 -23.61
C TRP A 36 11.13 19.75 -22.98
N SER A 37 10.18 20.70 -22.91
CA SER A 37 8.84 20.48 -22.36
C SER A 37 8.02 19.53 -23.24
N ALA A 38 8.10 19.69 -24.56
CA ALA A 38 7.47 18.80 -25.53
C ALA A 38 8.02 17.36 -25.44
N LEU A 39 9.34 17.22 -25.30
CA LEU A 39 10.01 15.92 -25.12
C LEU A 39 9.70 15.29 -23.75
N LEU A 40 9.58 16.10 -22.70
CA LEU A 40 9.19 15.64 -21.37
C LEU A 40 7.77 15.09 -21.37
N GLU A 41 6.82 15.83 -21.97
CA GLU A 41 5.45 15.35 -22.14
C GLU A 41 5.42 14.05 -22.95
N LYS A 42 6.21 13.93 -24.02
CA LYS A 42 6.35 12.68 -24.79
C LYS A 42 6.84 11.52 -23.94
N ALA A 43 7.86 11.73 -23.11
CA ALA A 43 8.38 10.72 -22.20
C ALA A 43 7.30 10.31 -21.18
N TYR A 44 6.54 11.28 -20.66
CA TYR A 44 5.45 11.03 -19.72
C TYR A 44 4.28 10.26 -20.38
N ALA A 45 3.92 10.61 -21.60
CA ALA A 45 2.95 9.88 -22.42
C ALA A 45 3.39 8.43 -22.66
N LYS A 46 4.68 8.21 -22.96
CA LYS A 46 5.25 6.87 -23.18
C LYS A 46 5.11 5.96 -21.95
N VAL A 47 5.41 6.47 -20.76
CA VAL A 47 5.27 5.69 -19.51
C VAL A 47 3.81 5.32 -19.24
N ASN A 48 2.90 6.24 -19.53
CA ASN A 48 1.46 6.03 -19.38
C ASN A 48 0.82 5.24 -20.55
N GLY A 49 1.59 4.96 -21.60
CA GLY A 49 1.21 4.13 -22.75
C GLY A 49 0.81 4.91 -24.00
N SER A 50 0.27 6.13 -23.87
CA SER A 50 -0.07 7.01 -25.01
C SER A 50 -0.30 8.46 -24.53
N TYR A 51 -0.36 9.41 -25.47
CA TYR A 51 -0.77 10.80 -25.17
C TYR A 51 -2.21 10.88 -24.66
N GLU A 52 -3.12 10.05 -25.19
CA GLU A 52 -4.52 10.01 -24.76
C GLU A 52 -4.65 9.59 -23.28
N ALA A 53 -3.76 8.72 -22.79
CA ALA A 53 -3.73 8.28 -21.39
C ALA A 53 -3.37 9.40 -20.39
N LEU A 54 -2.86 10.54 -20.88
CA LEU A 54 -2.61 11.73 -20.06
C LEU A 54 -3.87 12.58 -19.83
N SER A 55 -4.91 12.40 -20.66
CA SER A 55 -6.16 13.13 -20.53
C SER A 55 -6.86 12.84 -19.19
N GLY A 56 -7.34 13.90 -18.52
CA GLY A 56 -8.02 13.81 -17.23
C GLY A 56 -7.10 13.49 -16.04
N GLY A 57 -5.79 13.79 -16.13
CA GLY A 57 -4.91 13.77 -14.96
C GLY A 57 -5.01 15.01 -14.08
N SER A 58 -4.64 14.88 -12.81
CA SER A 58 -4.53 16.01 -11.88
C SER A 58 -3.10 16.55 -11.86
N THR A 59 -2.96 17.83 -11.49
CA THR A 59 -1.67 18.47 -11.22
C THR A 59 -0.89 17.76 -10.11
N SER A 60 -1.60 17.23 -9.11
CA SER A 60 -1.02 16.44 -8.04
C SER A 60 -0.28 15.20 -8.55
N GLU A 61 -0.86 14.47 -9.52
CA GLU A 61 -0.20 13.30 -10.11
C GLU A 61 1.09 13.69 -10.85
N GLY A 62 1.07 14.80 -11.59
CA GLY A 62 2.25 15.34 -12.25
C GLY A 62 3.33 15.75 -11.26
N PHE A 63 2.96 16.40 -10.15
CA PHE A 63 3.90 16.76 -9.10
C PHE A 63 4.61 15.53 -8.52
N GLU A 64 3.87 14.48 -8.20
CA GLU A 64 4.44 13.23 -7.68
C GLU A 64 5.40 12.60 -8.69
N ASP A 65 4.99 12.49 -9.95
CA ASP A 65 5.77 11.79 -10.98
C ASP A 65 7.01 12.58 -11.43
N PHE A 66 7.02 13.90 -11.25
CA PHE A 66 8.17 14.74 -11.57
C PHE A 66 9.11 14.98 -10.39
N THR A 67 8.67 14.70 -9.16
CA THR A 67 9.45 15.06 -7.96
C THR A 67 9.71 13.91 -6.99
N GLY A 68 8.91 12.85 -7.03
CA GLY A 68 8.86 11.81 -6.01
C GLY A 68 8.30 12.26 -4.65
N GLY A 69 7.78 13.49 -4.58
CA GLY A 69 7.13 14.04 -3.39
C GLY A 69 5.78 13.42 -3.08
N VAL A 70 5.18 13.85 -1.97
CA VAL A 70 3.80 13.53 -1.57
C VAL A 70 2.92 14.74 -1.74
N THR A 71 1.73 14.56 -2.32
CA THR A 71 0.78 15.65 -2.46
C THR A 71 -0.25 15.64 -1.36
N GLU A 72 -0.63 16.81 -0.87
CA GLU A 72 -1.79 17.05 -0.03
C GLU A 72 -2.62 18.17 -0.65
N TRP A 73 -3.93 18.16 -0.47
CA TRP A 73 -4.80 19.20 -1.03
C TRP A 73 -5.79 19.71 0.02
N TYR A 74 -6.19 20.98 -0.16
CA TYR A 74 -7.09 21.68 0.73
C TYR A 74 -8.22 22.32 -0.08
N GLU A 75 -9.47 22.02 0.29
CA GLU A 75 -10.63 22.78 -0.15
C GLU A 75 -10.66 24.11 0.63
N LEU A 76 -10.39 25.23 -0.04
CA LEU A 76 -10.20 26.52 0.63
C LEU A 76 -11.43 27.00 1.39
N ARG A 77 -12.64 26.58 0.97
CA ARG A 77 -13.90 26.88 1.67
C ARG A 77 -14.03 26.18 3.03
N LYS A 78 -13.30 25.08 3.23
CA LYS A 78 -13.30 24.25 4.46
C LYS A 78 -11.90 24.15 5.06
N ALA A 79 -11.01 25.06 4.67
CA ALA A 79 -9.62 25.00 5.07
C ALA A 79 -9.44 25.16 6.60
N PRO A 80 -8.43 24.50 7.17
CA PRO A 80 -8.14 24.62 8.59
C PRO A 80 -7.68 26.05 8.94
N SER A 81 -7.89 26.46 10.19
CA SER A 81 -7.57 27.82 10.64
C SER A 81 -6.07 28.17 10.57
N ASP A 82 -5.20 27.15 10.57
CA ASP A 82 -3.76 27.26 10.43
C ASP A 82 -3.24 27.04 9.01
N LEU A 83 -4.11 27.02 7.99
CA LEU A 83 -3.66 26.82 6.60
C LEU A 83 -2.52 27.77 6.20
N TYR A 84 -2.55 29.02 6.65
CA TYR A 84 -1.48 29.98 6.36
C TYR A 84 -0.12 29.55 6.93
N GLN A 85 -0.09 28.98 8.14
CA GLN A 85 1.12 28.44 8.75
C GLN A 85 1.60 27.18 8.03
N ILE A 86 0.67 26.34 7.56
CA ILE A 86 0.99 25.17 6.73
C ILE A 86 1.69 25.63 5.44
N ILE A 87 1.17 26.67 4.77
CA ILE A 87 1.77 27.24 3.55
C ILE A 87 3.18 27.77 3.82
N ILE A 88 3.39 28.53 4.91
CA ILE A 88 4.72 29.04 5.27
C ILE A 88 5.70 27.89 5.47
N LYS A 89 5.32 26.89 6.31
CA LYS A 89 6.17 25.72 6.57
C LYS A 89 6.48 24.94 5.28
N ALA A 90 5.52 24.82 4.38
CA ALA A 90 5.71 24.16 3.09
C ALA A 90 6.72 24.92 2.21
N LEU A 91 6.60 26.25 2.11
CA LEU A 91 7.55 27.09 1.37
C LEU A 91 8.96 27.06 1.98
N GLU A 92 9.08 27.09 3.31
CA GLU A 92 10.35 26.95 4.05
C GLU A 92 11.01 25.58 3.90
N ARG A 93 10.22 24.56 3.53
CA ARG A 93 10.67 23.20 3.21
C ARG A 93 10.91 23.02 1.71
N GLY A 94 10.69 24.06 0.89
CA GLY A 94 10.87 23.99 -0.55
C GLY A 94 9.80 23.16 -1.27
N SER A 95 8.66 22.88 -0.62
CA SER A 95 7.51 22.22 -1.24
C SER A 95 7.02 23.02 -2.46
N LEU A 96 6.47 22.32 -3.45
CA LEU A 96 5.82 22.97 -4.60
C LEU A 96 4.35 23.18 -4.28
N LEU A 97 3.85 24.39 -4.46
CA LEU A 97 2.46 24.72 -4.15
C LEU A 97 1.76 25.16 -5.42
N GLY A 98 0.61 24.54 -5.71
CA GLY A 98 -0.29 24.87 -6.79
C GLY A 98 -1.66 25.26 -6.24
N CYS A 99 -2.43 26.06 -6.97
CA CYS A 99 -3.83 26.30 -6.64
C CYS A 99 -4.64 26.55 -7.90
N SER A 100 -5.96 26.44 -7.78
CA SER A 100 -6.87 26.57 -8.91
C SER A 100 -8.24 27.09 -8.48
N ILE A 101 -8.99 27.55 -9.47
CA ILE A 101 -10.37 28.01 -9.34
C ILE A 101 -11.25 27.01 -10.10
N ASP A 102 -12.19 26.39 -9.40
CA ASP A 102 -13.10 25.42 -10.01
C ASP A 102 -14.03 26.09 -11.02
N ILE A 103 -14.38 25.35 -12.08
CA ILE A 103 -15.33 25.76 -13.11
C ILE A 103 -16.70 25.15 -12.85
N SER A 104 -17.75 25.94 -13.11
CA SER A 104 -19.15 25.48 -13.03
C SER A 104 -19.62 24.72 -14.27
N SER A 105 -18.97 24.95 -15.42
CA SER A 105 -19.27 24.35 -16.70
C SER A 105 -18.00 24.27 -17.54
N VAL A 106 -17.93 23.34 -18.49
CA VAL A 106 -16.83 23.23 -19.46
C VAL A 106 -16.67 24.51 -20.29
N LEU A 107 -17.75 25.28 -20.46
CA LEU A 107 -17.74 26.59 -21.13
C LEU A 107 -16.95 27.66 -20.35
N ASP A 108 -16.74 27.47 -19.05
CA ASP A 108 -15.97 28.37 -18.19
C ASP A 108 -14.48 27.99 -18.11
N MET A 109 -14.04 26.96 -18.86
CA MET A 109 -12.63 26.55 -18.93
C MET A 109 -11.79 27.70 -19.51
N GLU A 110 -10.73 28.09 -18.79
CA GLU A 110 -9.87 29.23 -19.11
C GLU A 110 -10.60 30.59 -19.18
N ALA A 111 -11.80 30.70 -18.61
CA ALA A 111 -12.52 31.97 -18.56
C ALA A 111 -11.85 32.97 -17.61
N VAL A 112 -11.58 34.17 -18.11
CA VAL A 112 -10.99 35.27 -17.33
C VAL A 112 -12.07 36.02 -16.56
N THR A 113 -11.90 36.11 -15.24
CA THR A 113 -12.78 36.88 -14.35
C THR A 113 -12.60 38.38 -14.51
N PHE A 114 -13.52 39.18 -13.96
CA PHE A 114 -13.40 40.65 -13.96
C PHE A 114 -12.17 41.18 -13.21
N LYS A 115 -11.57 40.38 -12.31
CA LYS A 115 -10.31 40.69 -11.61
C LYS A 115 -9.07 40.08 -12.27
N LYS A 116 -9.22 39.63 -13.52
CA LYS A 116 -8.17 38.99 -14.33
C LYS A 116 -7.60 37.67 -13.79
N LEU A 117 -8.32 36.97 -12.92
CA LEU A 117 -7.99 35.57 -12.58
C LEU A 117 -8.63 34.62 -13.61
N VAL A 118 -7.93 33.55 -13.98
CA VAL A 118 -8.34 32.55 -14.96
C VAL A 118 -8.94 31.34 -14.25
N LYS A 119 -10.15 30.92 -14.63
CA LYS A 119 -10.80 29.74 -14.06
C LYS A 119 -10.37 28.45 -14.77
N GLY A 120 -10.39 27.32 -14.05
CA GLY A 120 -10.01 26.02 -14.59
C GLY A 120 -8.52 25.92 -14.96
N HIS A 121 -7.71 26.82 -14.40
CA HIS A 121 -6.29 26.98 -14.69
C HIS A 121 -5.46 26.83 -13.41
N ALA A 122 -4.24 26.34 -13.55
CA ALA A 122 -3.32 26.12 -12.44
C ALA A 122 -2.42 27.34 -12.23
N TYR A 123 -2.36 27.84 -11.00
CA TYR A 123 -1.45 28.87 -10.54
C TYR A 123 -0.44 28.29 -9.56
N SER A 124 0.77 28.84 -9.51
CA SER A 124 1.77 28.47 -8.51
C SER A 124 1.78 29.44 -7.33
N VAL A 125 1.81 28.94 -6.09
CA VAL A 125 2.09 29.77 -4.91
C VAL A 125 3.60 29.86 -4.74
N THR A 126 4.17 31.06 -4.83
CA THR A 126 5.62 31.27 -4.83
C THR A 126 6.14 32.00 -3.59
N GLY A 127 5.24 32.38 -2.66
CA GLY A 127 5.62 33.09 -1.45
C GLY A 127 4.45 33.32 -0.50
N ALA A 128 4.75 33.47 0.79
CA ALA A 128 3.82 33.92 1.81
C ALA A 128 4.60 34.79 2.80
N LYS A 129 4.08 35.97 3.13
CA LYS A 129 4.74 36.89 4.06
C LYS A 129 3.72 37.75 4.78
N GLN A 130 3.96 37.98 6.07
CA GLN A 130 3.21 38.95 6.85
C GLN A 130 3.86 40.32 6.73
N VAL A 131 3.05 41.35 6.51
CA VAL A 131 3.51 42.74 6.45
C VAL A 131 2.71 43.60 7.42
N ASN A 132 3.35 44.61 7.98
CA ASN A 132 2.65 45.63 8.76
C ASN A 132 2.05 46.66 7.81
N TYR A 133 0.72 46.75 7.80
CA TYR A 133 -0.04 47.72 7.04
C TYR A 133 -0.88 48.55 8.01
N MET A 134 -0.54 49.85 8.14
CA MET A 134 -1.24 50.79 9.03
C MET A 134 -1.35 50.31 10.50
N GLY A 135 -0.32 49.64 11.03
CA GLY A 135 -0.32 49.13 12.40
C GLY A 135 -1.02 47.79 12.59
N GLN A 136 -1.51 47.17 11.51
CA GLN A 136 -2.11 45.83 11.51
C GLN A 136 -1.25 44.86 10.71
N MET A 137 -1.07 43.66 11.23
CA MET A 137 -0.38 42.59 10.50
C MET A 137 -1.33 41.99 9.47
N VAL A 138 -0.93 42.03 8.20
CA VAL A 138 -1.68 41.48 7.07
C VAL A 138 -0.91 40.30 6.47
N ASN A 139 -1.59 39.18 6.34
CA ASN A 139 -1.09 37.98 5.69
C ASN A 139 -1.19 38.14 4.17
N LEU A 140 -0.05 38.14 3.47
CA LEU A 140 0.01 38.18 2.01
C LEU A 140 0.47 36.84 1.44
N ILE A 141 -0.04 36.51 0.26
CA ILE A 141 0.35 35.34 -0.51
C ILE A 141 0.72 35.78 -1.93
N ARG A 142 1.84 35.23 -2.44
CA ARG A 142 2.35 35.51 -3.78
C ARG A 142 2.01 34.36 -4.71
N MET A 143 1.45 34.70 -5.84
CA MET A 143 0.93 33.79 -6.85
C MET A 143 1.61 34.06 -8.18
N ARG A 144 1.77 33.03 -9.00
CA ARG A 144 2.28 33.15 -10.36
C ARG A 144 1.35 32.46 -11.36
N ASN A 145 0.96 33.18 -12.39
CA ASN A 145 0.33 32.64 -13.59
C ASN A 145 1.41 32.03 -14.51
N PRO A 146 1.35 30.73 -14.83
CA PRO A 146 2.31 30.10 -15.74
C PRO A 146 2.35 30.69 -17.16
N TRP A 147 1.31 31.38 -17.61
CA TRP A 147 1.33 32.07 -18.91
C TRP A 147 2.33 33.23 -18.95
N GLY A 148 2.78 33.71 -17.79
CA GLY A 148 3.70 34.85 -17.71
C GLY A 148 3.05 36.19 -18.05
N GLU A 149 1.72 36.23 -18.10
CA GLU A 149 0.89 37.39 -18.39
C GLU A 149 -0.46 37.26 -17.69
N VAL A 150 -1.24 38.35 -17.63
CA VAL A 150 -2.58 38.39 -17.03
C VAL A 150 -2.53 38.25 -15.51
N GLU A 151 -2.37 39.39 -14.84
CA GLU A 151 -2.23 39.49 -13.39
C GLU A 151 -3.46 40.03 -12.67
N TRP A 152 -3.55 39.71 -11.37
CA TRP A 152 -4.57 40.20 -10.44
C TRP A 152 -4.65 41.73 -10.40
N THR A 153 -5.86 42.27 -10.51
CA THR A 153 -6.09 43.73 -10.48
C THR A 153 -6.70 44.25 -9.18
N GLY A 154 -6.79 43.43 -8.14
CA GLY A 154 -7.34 43.83 -6.84
C GLY A 154 -6.30 44.41 -5.88
N ALA A 155 -6.64 44.43 -4.60
CA ALA A 155 -5.74 44.88 -3.53
C ALA A 155 -4.44 44.08 -3.54
N TRP A 156 -3.31 44.76 -3.32
CA TRP A 156 -1.93 44.22 -3.33
C TRP A 156 -1.37 43.83 -4.70
N SER A 157 -2.11 44.07 -5.78
CA SER A 157 -1.57 44.03 -7.13
C SER A 157 -0.34 44.94 -7.31
N ASP A 158 0.39 44.74 -8.40
CA ASP A 158 1.58 45.52 -8.75
C ASP A 158 1.34 47.03 -8.82
N GLY A 159 0.12 47.44 -9.21
CA GLY A 159 -0.31 48.84 -9.27
C GLY A 159 -1.01 49.36 -8.01
N SER A 160 -1.23 48.52 -7.00
CA SER A 160 -2.09 48.82 -5.85
C SER A 160 -1.54 49.95 -4.96
N SER A 161 -2.45 50.78 -4.45
CA SER A 161 -2.13 51.90 -3.55
C SER A 161 -1.74 51.47 -2.12
N GLU A 162 -2.12 50.25 -1.74
CA GLU A 162 -1.92 49.62 -0.44
C GLU A 162 -0.43 49.54 -0.11
N TRP A 163 0.41 49.29 -1.12
CA TRP A 163 1.86 49.32 -1.00
C TRP A 163 2.43 50.66 -0.51
N ASN A 164 1.70 51.78 -0.61
CA ASN A 164 2.17 53.08 -0.14
C ASN A 164 2.25 53.18 1.39
N ASN A 165 1.54 52.30 2.11
CA ASN A 165 1.49 52.30 3.59
C ASN A 165 2.24 51.10 4.21
N VAL A 166 3.04 50.40 3.41
CA VAL A 166 4.00 49.40 3.88
C VAL A 166 5.37 50.07 3.99
N ASP A 167 6.17 49.60 4.94
CA ASP A 167 7.55 50.07 5.10
C ASP A 167 8.31 50.05 3.75
N PRO A 168 9.00 51.14 3.36
CA PRO A 168 9.66 51.23 2.06
C PRO A 168 10.65 50.11 1.76
N TYR A 169 11.37 49.61 2.78
CA TYR A 169 12.34 48.53 2.64
C TYR A 169 11.64 47.19 2.37
N GLU A 170 10.58 46.88 3.13
CA GLU A 170 9.78 45.69 2.86
C GLU A 170 9.08 45.75 1.50
N ARG A 171 8.58 46.93 1.13
CA ARG A 171 7.92 47.15 -0.16
C ARG A 171 8.86 46.87 -1.33
N GLU A 172 10.09 47.36 -1.29
CA GLU A 172 11.06 47.15 -2.37
C GLU A 172 11.49 45.67 -2.50
N GLN A 173 11.50 44.93 -1.39
CA GLN A 173 11.78 43.49 -1.42
C GLN A 173 10.64 42.65 -1.99
N LEU A 174 9.39 43.04 -1.73
CA LEU A 174 8.22 42.22 -2.04
C LEU A 174 7.58 42.60 -3.36
N ARG A 175 7.58 43.89 -3.72
CA ARG A 175 6.91 44.40 -4.91
C ARG A 175 7.91 44.57 -6.04
N ILE A 176 7.87 43.63 -6.98
CA ILE A 176 8.47 43.79 -8.31
C ILE A 176 7.34 44.26 -9.22
N LYS A 177 7.52 45.37 -9.93
CA LYS A 177 6.49 45.89 -10.84
C LYS A 177 6.81 45.45 -12.27
N MET A 178 6.29 44.31 -12.69
CA MET A 178 6.60 43.70 -13.99
C MET A 178 5.44 42.82 -14.42
N GLU A 179 5.04 42.89 -15.69
CA GLU A 179 4.05 41.93 -16.21
C GLU A 179 4.77 40.61 -16.51
N ASP A 180 4.90 39.76 -15.49
CA ASP A 180 5.52 38.44 -15.55
C ASP A 180 4.59 37.32 -15.04
N GLY A 181 3.34 37.67 -14.76
CA GLY A 181 2.31 36.80 -14.23
C GLY A 181 2.40 36.61 -12.72
N GLU A 182 3.40 37.15 -12.03
CA GLU A 182 3.55 37.07 -10.57
C GLU A 182 2.89 38.27 -9.88
N PHE A 183 2.07 38.01 -8.86
CA PHE A 183 1.38 39.05 -8.11
C PHE A 183 1.18 38.67 -6.65
N TRP A 184 1.01 39.68 -5.79
CA TRP A 184 0.57 39.49 -4.42
C TRP A 184 -0.93 39.73 -4.26
N MET A 185 -1.54 39.00 -3.32
CA MET A 185 -2.88 39.27 -2.83
C MET A 185 -2.97 39.02 -1.33
N SER A 186 -4.02 39.54 -0.69
CA SER A 186 -4.29 39.21 0.70
C SER A 186 -4.69 37.74 0.83
N PHE A 187 -4.27 37.07 1.91
CA PHE A 187 -4.67 35.68 2.16
C PHE A 187 -6.20 35.53 2.26
N ARG A 188 -6.89 36.59 2.71
CA ARG A 188 -8.35 36.63 2.75
C ARG A 188 -8.98 36.63 1.35
N ASP A 189 -8.40 37.37 0.40
CA ASP A 189 -8.86 37.34 -0.99
C ASP A 189 -8.56 36.00 -1.62
N PHE A 190 -7.38 35.42 -1.38
CA PHE A 190 -7.03 34.07 -1.84
C PHE A 190 -8.08 33.04 -1.43
N MET A 191 -8.46 33.00 -0.15
CA MET A 191 -9.48 32.09 0.38
C MET A 191 -10.88 32.32 -0.23
N ARG A 192 -11.16 33.51 -0.78
CA ARG A 192 -12.45 33.84 -1.39
C ARG A 192 -12.48 33.51 -2.88
N GLU A 193 -11.41 33.82 -3.61
CA GLU A 193 -11.36 33.72 -5.06
C GLU A 193 -10.93 32.32 -5.54
N PHE A 194 -10.02 31.65 -4.82
CA PHE A 194 -9.54 30.31 -5.15
C PHE A 194 -10.38 29.22 -4.49
N THR A 195 -10.38 28.03 -5.09
CA THR A 195 -11.18 26.89 -4.59
C THR A 195 -10.32 25.78 -3.98
N ARG A 196 -9.16 25.49 -4.60
CA ARG A 196 -8.28 24.39 -4.17
C ARG A 196 -6.84 24.85 -4.06
N LEU A 197 -6.15 24.38 -3.03
CA LEU A 197 -4.70 24.44 -2.88
C LEU A 197 -4.15 23.01 -2.89
N GLU A 198 -3.05 22.78 -3.61
CA GLU A 198 -2.31 21.53 -3.69
C GLU A 198 -0.87 21.80 -3.24
N ILE A 199 -0.34 20.98 -2.35
CA ILE A 199 1.03 21.10 -1.83
C ILE A 199 1.74 19.79 -2.10
N CYS A 200 2.82 19.82 -2.88
CA CYS A 200 3.73 18.70 -3.06
C CYS A 200 4.93 18.86 -2.13
N ASN A 201 4.94 18.07 -1.06
CA ASN A 201 6.05 17.99 -0.12
C ASN A 201 7.15 17.12 -0.70
N LEU A 202 8.33 17.71 -0.87
CA LEU A 202 9.46 17.08 -1.53
C LEU A 202 10.21 16.13 -0.58
N THR A 203 10.75 15.05 -1.14
CA THR A 203 11.64 14.14 -0.42
C THR A 203 13.03 14.78 -0.22
N PRO A 204 13.81 14.30 0.76
CA PRO A 204 15.21 14.70 0.95
C PRO A 204 16.08 14.68 -0.31
N ASP A 205 15.76 13.79 -1.25
CA ASP A 205 16.53 13.54 -2.49
C ASP A 205 16.27 14.62 -3.54
N ALA A 206 15.03 15.12 -3.62
CA ALA A 206 14.68 16.24 -4.49
C ALA A 206 15.34 17.55 -4.02
N LEU A 207 15.62 17.67 -2.72
CA LEU A 207 16.25 18.84 -2.09
C LEU A 207 17.71 18.57 -1.73
N LYS A 208 18.61 18.68 -2.72
CA LYS A 208 20.08 18.62 -2.48
C LYS A 208 20.62 19.83 -1.69
N SER A 209 19.83 20.89 -1.55
CA SER A 209 20.21 22.11 -0.82
C SER A 209 20.05 21.94 0.69
N ARG A 210 21.04 22.40 1.46
CA ARG A 210 20.96 22.50 2.94
C ARG A 210 20.05 23.62 3.44
N ARG A 211 19.51 24.45 2.53
CA ARG A 211 18.71 25.63 2.85
C ARG A 211 17.33 25.28 3.41
N PHE A 212 16.78 24.12 3.07
CA PHE A 212 15.42 23.74 3.41
C PHE A 212 15.40 22.66 4.49
N ARG A 213 14.42 22.75 5.41
CA ARG A 213 14.14 21.66 6.36
C ARG A 213 13.64 20.44 5.58
N LYS A 214 14.09 19.23 5.94
CA LYS A 214 13.75 17.99 5.23
C LYS A 214 12.65 17.22 5.95
N TRP A 215 11.85 16.47 5.18
CA TRP A 215 10.93 15.46 5.72
C TRP A 215 11.70 14.16 5.97
N ASN A 216 11.35 13.43 7.03
CA ASN A 216 11.77 12.04 7.17
C ASN A 216 10.79 11.19 6.35
N THR A 217 11.30 10.36 5.46
CA THR A 217 10.47 9.58 4.54
C THR A 217 10.77 8.10 4.64
N THR A 218 9.72 7.29 4.78
CA THR A 218 9.80 5.84 4.61
C THR A 218 8.72 5.36 3.63
N LEU A 219 9.02 4.29 2.90
CA LEU A 219 8.19 3.78 1.82
C LEU A 219 8.07 2.27 1.94
N TYR A 220 6.86 1.76 1.78
CA TYR A 220 6.55 0.33 1.78
C TYR A 220 5.74 -0.06 0.55
N ASP A 221 6.14 -1.18 -0.06
CA ASP A 221 5.37 -1.84 -1.11
C ASP A 221 4.38 -2.83 -0.52
N GLY A 222 3.15 -2.78 -1.03
CA GLY A 222 2.08 -3.65 -0.59
C GLY A 222 1.19 -4.14 -1.72
N THR A 223 0.45 -5.19 -1.41
CA THR A 223 -0.42 -5.91 -2.35
C THR A 223 -1.74 -6.22 -1.66
N TRP A 224 -2.83 -6.03 -2.38
CA TRP A 224 -4.12 -6.63 -2.10
C TRP A 224 -4.34 -7.74 -3.12
N ARG A 225 -4.51 -8.97 -2.62
CA ARG A 225 -4.78 -10.17 -3.41
C ARG A 225 -6.06 -10.82 -2.95
N ARG A 226 -6.88 -11.24 -3.90
CA ARG A 226 -8.19 -11.81 -3.61
C ARG A 226 -8.05 -13.07 -2.77
N GLY A 227 -8.85 -13.19 -1.71
CA GLY A 227 -8.79 -14.31 -0.78
C GLY A 227 -7.67 -14.23 0.28
N SER A 228 -6.60 -13.48 0.05
CA SER A 228 -5.48 -13.39 1.00
C SER A 228 -5.47 -12.05 1.73
N THR A 229 -4.98 -11.00 1.06
CA THR A 229 -4.71 -9.69 1.65
C THR A 229 -5.75 -8.62 1.30
N ALA A 230 -6.70 -8.91 0.39
CA ALA A 230 -7.75 -7.97 -0.04
C ALA A 230 -8.95 -7.93 0.94
N GLY A 231 -8.73 -7.43 2.16
CA GLY A 231 -9.70 -7.49 3.25
C GLY A 231 -10.86 -6.49 3.20
N GLY A 232 -10.76 -5.45 2.36
CA GLY A 232 -11.72 -4.34 2.34
C GLY A 232 -11.61 -3.43 3.56
N CYS A 233 -12.46 -2.42 3.67
CA CYS A 233 -12.41 -1.43 4.75
C CYS A 233 -13.05 -1.92 6.07
N ARG A 234 -13.04 -1.08 7.11
CA ARG A 234 -13.55 -1.41 8.46
C ARG A 234 -15.03 -1.80 8.52
N ASN A 235 -15.81 -1.48 7.48
CA ASN A 235 -17.20 -1.92 7.33
C ASN A 235 -17.33 -3.44 7.15
N TYR A 236 -16.23 -4.13 6.79
CA TYR A 236 -16.14 -5.57 6.60
C TYR A 236 -15.27 -6.20 7.69
N PRO A 237 -15.72 -6.23 8.97
CA PRO A 237 -14.89 -6.67 10.09
C PRO A 237 -14.44 -8.13 10.00
N ALA A 238 -15.16 -8.97 9.24
CA ALA A 238 -14.78 -10.37 9.01
C ALA A 238 -13.42 -10.49 8.31
N THR A 239 -13.09 -9.54 7.44
CA THR A 239 -11.94 -9.60 6.53
C THR A 239 -10.99 -8.42 6.69
N PHE A 240 -11.40 -7.29 7.28
CA PHE A 240 -10.57 -6.08 7.42
C PHE A 240 -9.18 -6.33 8.02
N TRP A 241 -9.11 -7.23 9.01
CA TRP A 241 -7.87 -7.54 9.73
C TRP A 241 -6.80 -8.23 8.86
N VAL A 242 -7.15 -8.76 7.69
CA VAL A 242 -6.21 -9.48 6.80
C VAL A 242 -5.44 -8.56 5.86
N ASN A 243 -5.85 -7.29 5.76
CA ASN A 243 -5.09 -6.29 5.00
C ASN A 243 -3.67 -6.18 5.58
N PRO A 244 -2.67 -5.80 4.76
CA PRO A 244 -1.33 -5.50 5.26
C PRO A 244 -1.37 -4.45 6.37
N GLN A 245 -0.48 -4.57 7.35
CA GLN A 245 -0.45 -3.70 8.54
C GLN A 245 0.94 -3.09 8.68
N PHE A 246 1.00 -1.84 9.11
CA PHE A 246 2.26 -1.11 9.27
C PHE A 246 2.26 -0.38 10.60
N LYS A 247 3.36 -0.42 11.34
CA LYS A 247 3.51 0.31 12.60
C LYS A 247 4.25 1.62 12.35
N ILE A 248 3.82 2.69 13.00
CA ILE A 248 4.54 3.95 13.13
C ILE A 248 4.72 4.29 14.61
N ARG A 249 5.94 4.65 14.99
CA ARG A 249 6.35 5.05 16.32
C ARG A 249 6.75 6.51 16.31
N LEU A 250 5.98 7.31 17.04
CA LEU A 250 6.14 8.76 17.18
C LEU A 250 6.77 9.06 18.55
N GLU A 251 7.92 9.73 18.57
CA GLU A 251 8.65 10.02 19.81
C GLU A 251 8.77 11.52 20.07
N GLU A 252 9.33 12.26 19.11
CA GLU A 252 9.57 13.70 19.24
C GLU A 252 8.39 14.51 18.72
N THR A 253 7.92 15.48 19.51
CA THR A 253 6.88 16.43 19.11
C THR A 253 7.44 17.55 18.22
N ASP A 254 6.55 18.19 17.46
CA ASP A 254 6.93 19.28 16.56
C ASP A 254 7.51 20.47 17.34
N ASP A 255 8.40 21.24 16.69
CA ASP A 255 8.93 22.47 17.28
C ASP A 255 7.79 23.46 17.55
N VAL A 256 7.74 24.01 18.76
CA VAL A 256 6.79 25.07 19.13
C VAL A 256 7.29 26.38 18.52
N ASN A 257 6.51 26.99 17.62
CA ASN A 257 6.81 28.34 17.14
C ASN A 257 6.42 29.35 18.24
N GLU A 258 7.25 30.37 18.47
CA GLU A 258 6.99 31.42 19.48
C GLU A 258 5.66 32.17 19.26
N ASP A 259 5.08 32.11 18.05
CA ASP A 259 3.80 32.71 17.69
C ASP A 259 2.57 31.79 17.92
N ASP A 260 2.76 30.53 18.34
CA ASP A 260 1.67 29.57 18.59
C ASP A 260 1.07 29.76 19.99
N TYR A 261 0.62 30.98 20.29
CA TYR A 261 -0.14 31.33 21.51
C TYR A 261 -1.55 30.71 21.56
N GLY A 262 -1.88 29.84 20.60
CA GLY A 262 -3.20 29.28 20.36
C GLY A 262 -3.41 27.88 20.94
N GLY A 263 -3.00 27.59 22.18
CA GLY A 263 -3.53 26.48 22.99
C GLY A 263 -3.58 25.08 22.34
N ARG A 264 -2.73 24.78 21.36
CA ARG A 264 -2.72 23.49 20.65
C ARG A 264 -1.97 22.46 21.48
N GLU A 265 -2.53 21.26 21.57
CA GLU A 265 -1.84 20.13 22.18
C GLU A 265 -0.54 19.84 21.41
N SER A 266 0.55 19.65 22.16
CA SER A 266 1.84 19.21 21.59
C SER A 266 1.65 17.83 20.96
N GLY A 267 2.15 17.64 19.75
CA GLY A 267 1.97 16.40 19.00
C GLY A 267 3.02 16.25 17.91
N CYS A 268 3.04 15.07 17.31
CA CYS A 268 3.94 14.66 16.24
C CYS A 268 3.19 14.75 14.91
N SER A 269 3.65 15.64 14.02
CA SER A 269 3.05 15.80 12.69
C SER A 269 3.66 14.85 11.67
N PHE A 270 2.79 14.15 10.94
CA PHE A 270 3.18 13.31 9.81
C PHE A 270 2.10 13.30 8.73
N VAL A 271 2.49 13.05 7.49
CA VAL A 271 1.61 12.81 6.35
C VAL A 271 1.70 11.34 6.00
N LEU A 272 0.55 10.70 5.91
CA LEU A 272 0.42 9.32 5.45
C LEU A 272 -0.19 9.33 4.06
N ALA A 273 0.44 8.65 3.11
CA ALA A 273 0.01 8.63 1.73
C ALA A 273 -0.04 7.20 1.17
N LEU A 274 -1.19 6.83 0.63
CA LEU A 274 -1.46 5.52 0.04
C LEU A 274 -1.73 5.69 -1.46
N MET A 275 -0.83 5.17 -2.29
CA MET A 275 -0.90 5.24 -3.75
C MET A 275 -1.18 3.87 -4.35
N GLN A 276 -2.17 3.73 -5.23
CA GLN A 276 -2.38 2.51 -6.02
C GLN A 276 -1.58 2.52 -7.32
N LYS A 277 -0.96 1.39 -7.68
CA LYS A 277 -0.05 1.27 -8.83
C LYS A 277 -0.78 0.91 -10.13
N HIS A 278 -0.18 1.30 -11.25
CA HIS A 278 -0.44 0.80 -12.61
C HIS A 278 -1.86 0.96 -13.20
N ARG A 279 -2.84 1.50 -12.46
CA ARG A 279 -4.24 1.62 -12.89
C ARG A 279 -4.47 2.35 -14.20
N ARG A 280 -3.69 3.40 -14.50
CA ARG A 280 -3.78 4.12 -15.80
C ARG A 280 -3.56 3.19 -17.00
N ARG A 281 -2.66 2.20 -16.88
CA ARG A 281 -2.42 1.19 -17.93
C ARG A 281 -3.56 0.19 -18.05
N GLU A 282 -4.38 0.03 -17.00
CA GLU A 282 -5.53 -0.87 -16.99
C GLU A 282 -6.79 -0.25 -17.59
N ARG A 283 -6.85 1.07 -17.79
CA ARG A 283 -8.00 1.76 -18.42
C ARG A 283 -8.34 1.21 -19.80
N ARG A 284 -7.34 0.77 -20.57
CA ARG A 284 -7.54 0.10 -21.87
C ARG A 284 -8.34 -1.22 -21.78
N PHE A 285 -8.43 -1.80 -20.59
CA PHE A 285 -9.22 -3.00 -20.29
C PHE A 285 -10.52 -2.67 -19.54
N GLY A 286 -10.92 -1.40 -19.47
CA GLY A 286 -12.14 -0.95 -18.80
C GLY A 286 -12.07 -0.97 -17.27
N ARG A 287 -10.87 -1.09 -16.69
CA ARG A 287 -10.64 -0.98 -15.23
C ARG A 287 -10.19 0.43 -14.89
N ASP A 288 -10.79 1.05 -13.89
CA ASP A 288 -10.40 2.37 -13.39
C ASP A 288 -9.79 2.27 -11.98
N MET A 289 -9.48 3.42 -11.38
CA MET A 289 -9.01 3.52 -10.00
C MET A 289 -9.99 2.83 -9.03
N GLU A 290 -9.46 2.01 -8.12
CA GLU A 290 -10.27 1.47 -7.03
C GLU A 290 -10.43 2.52 -5.94
N THR A 291 -11.53 2.44 -5.19
CA THR A 291 -11.74 3.29 -4.02
C THR A 291 -10.83 2.82 -2.89
N ILE A 292 -9.84 3.64 -2.51
CA ILE A 292 -8.82 3.30 -1.50
C ILE A 292 -8.89 4.25 -0.30
N GLY A 293 -8.32 3.81 0.82
CA GLY A 293 -8.20 4.58 2.05
C GLY A 293 -7.46 3.79 3.13
N PHE A 294 -7.29 4.37 4.30
CA PHE A 294 -6.58 3.73 5.40
C PHE A 294 -7.14 4.15 6.77
N ALA A 295 -6.89 3.33 7.78
CA ALA A 295 -7.25 3.62 9.17
C ALA A 295 -6.02 3.48 10.08
N VAL A 296 -5.96 4.30 11.12
CA VAL A 296 -4.88 4.36 12.09
C VAL A 296 -5.42 4.04 13.48
N TYR A 297 -4.83 3.05 14.14
CA TYR A 297 -5.19 2.57 15.46
C TYR A 297 -4.05 2.82 16.44
N GLU A 298 -4.38 3.18 17.67
CA GLU A 298 -3.40 3.30 18.74
C GLU A 298 -3.07 1.90 19.28
N VAL A 299 -1.79 1.60 19.46
CA VAL A 299 -1.35 0.32 20.02
C VAL A 299 -1.62 0.33 21.54
N PRO A 300 -2.35 -0.64 22.09
CA PRO A 300 -2.60 -0.76 23.52
C PRO A 300 -1.29 -0.91 24.30
N PRO A 301 -1.18 -0.39 25.52
CA PRO A 301 0.04 -0.44 26.34
C PRO A 301 0.63 -1.86 26.50
N GLU A 302 -0.21 -2.89 26.48
CA GLU A 302 0.17 -4.30 26.60
C GLU A 302 1.00 -4.81 25.41
N LEU A 303 0.80 -4.21 24.22
CA LEU A 303 1.43 -4.61 22.96
C LEU A 303 2.59 -3.67 22.56
N VAL A 304 2.82 -2.57 23.29
CA VAL A 304 3.90 -1.62 23.01
C VAL A 304 5.25 -2.30 23.16
N GLY A 305 6.12 -2.15 22.16
CA GLY A 305 7.47 -2.75 22.17
C GLY A 305 7.50 -4.26 21.95
N GLN A 306 6.35 -4.91 21.71
CA GLN A 306 6.33 -6.30 21.25
C GLN A 306 6.83 -6.40 19.79
N PRO A 307 7.37 -7.57 19.38
CA PRO A 307 7.77 -7.79 18.00
C PRO A 307 6.59 -7.55 17.04
N ALA A 308 6.92 -7.16 15.81
CA ALA A 308 5.98 -6.92 14.73
C ALA A 308 5.11 -8.17 14.49
N VAL A 309 3.92 -8.22 15.07
CA VAL A 309 2.97 -9.34 14.91
C VAL A 309 1.71 -8.81 14.23
N HIS A 310 1.18 -9.62 13.31
CA HIS A 310 -0.04 -9.29 12.58
C HIS A 310 -1.25 -9.28 13.52
N LEU A 311 -1.92 -8.14 13.68
CA LEU A 311 -3.07 -8.01 14.56
C LEU A 311 -4.30 -8.72 13.97
N LYS A 312 -5.02 -9.45 14.82
CA LYS A 312 -6.15 -10.29 14.40
C LYS A 312 -7.49 -9.56 14.55
N ARG A 313 -8.57 -10.20 14.09
CA ARG A 313 -9.94 -9.64 14.07
C ARG A 313 -10.38 -8.99 15.38
N ASP A 314 -10.16 -9.66 16.50
CA ASP A 314 -10.70 -9.24 17.79
C ASP A 314 -10.11 -7.90 18.27
N PHE A 315 -8.87 -7.59 17.88
CA PHE A 315 -8.25 -6.28 18.11
C PHE A 315 -9.08 -5.15 17.47
N PHE A 316 -9.42 -5.28 16.18
CA PHE A 316 -10.14 -4.25 15.44
C PHE A 316 -11.63 -4.16 15.82
N LEU A 317 -12.17 -5.21 16.44
CA LEU A 317 -13.52 -5.20 17.03
C LEU A 317 -13.52 -4.46 18.38
N ALA A 318 -12.48 -4.63 19.19
CA ALA A 318 -12.37 -3.99 20.51
C ALA A 318 -11.90 -2.54 20.46
N ASN A 319 -11.12 -2.15 19.45
CA ASN A 319 -10.49 -0.83 19.36
C ASN A 319 -11.11 0.05 18.26
N SER A 320 -11.26 1.34 18.56
CA SER A 320 -11.66 2.35 17.57
C SER A 320 -10.43 2.96 16.89
N SER A 321 -10.60 3.40 15.64
CA SER A 321 -9.53 4.12 14.92
C SER A 321 -9.29 5.47 15.57
N ARG A 322 -8.04 5.79 15.89
CA ARG A 322 -7.62 7.12 16.38
C ARG A 322 -7.67 8.16 15.26
N ALA A 323 -7.31 7.75 14.06
CA ALA A 323 -7.36 8.57 12.85
C ALA A 323 -7.67 7.69 11.63
N ARG A 324 -8.04 8.31 10.51
CA ARG A 324 -8.33 7.62 9.24
C ARG A 324 -8.22 8.61 8.10
N SER A 325 -8.10 8.11 6.88
CA SER A 325 -8.31 8.95 5.70
C SER A 325 -9.72 9.56 5.77
N GLU A 326 -9.86 10.86 5.43
CA GLU A 326 -11.12 11.57 5.56
C GLU A 326 -12.25 10.89 4.77
N GLN A 327 -11.91 10.39 3.58
CA GLN A 327 -12.80 9.66 2.70
C GLN A 327 -12.07 8.48 2.08
N PHE A 328 -12.84 7.45 1.73
CA PHE A 328 -12.40 6.44 0.77
C PHE A 328 -12.77 6.96 -0.61
N ILE A 329 -11.77 7.19 -1.47
CA ILE A 329 -11.95 7.84 -2.77
C ILE A 329 -11.18 7.12 -3.86
N ASN A 330 -11.71 7.16 -5.08
CA ASN A 330 -11.14 6.54 -6.27
C ASN A 330 -10.09 7.44 -6.95
N LEU A 331 -9.12 7.92 -6.18
CA LEU A 331 -7.95 8.64 -6.69
C LEU A 331 -6.74 7.73 -6.76
N ARG A 332 -5.73 8.13 -7.53
CA ARG A 332 -4.44 7.43 -7.60
C ARG A 332 -3.77 7.36 -6.24
N GLU A 333 -3.79 8.46 -5.51
CA GLU A 333 -3.26 8.55 -4.14
C GLU A 333 -4.31 9.18 -3.21
N VAL A 334 -4.37 8.65 -1.99
CA VAL A 334 -5.06 9.25 -0.85
C VAL A 334 -4.02 9.57 0.20
N SER A 335 -3.90 10.85 0.53
CA SER A 335 -2.99 11.35 1.55
C SER A 335 -3.76 12.11 2.63
N THR A 336 -3.26 12.06 3.86
CA THR A 336 -3.84 12.84 4.96
C THR A 336 -2.74 13.22 5.95
N ARG A 337 -2.77 14.48 6.37
CA ARG A 337 -1.90 15.01 7.43
C ARG A 337 -2.52 14.71 8.79
N PHE A 338 -1.73 14.13 9.68
CA PHE A 338 -2.11 13.87 11.06
C PHE A 338 -1.19 14.59 12.02
N ARG A 339 -1.74 14.88 13.20
CA ARG A 339 -0.99 15.28 14.39
C ARG A 339 -1.50 14.43 15.54
N LEU A 340 -0.68 13.49 16.00
CA LEU A 340 -1.01 12.55 17.06
C LEU A 340 -0.03 12.73 18.22
N PRO A 341 -0.41 12.39 19.46
CA PRO A 341 0.54 12.39 20.57
C PRO A 341 1.65 11.36 20.35
N PRO A 342 2.79 11.47 21.04
CA PRO A 342 3.82 10.43 21.02
C PRO A 342 3.24 9.06 21.43
N GLY A 343 3.61 8.01 20.69
CA GLY A 343 3.06 6.67 20.86
C GLY A 343 3.31 5.75 19.66
N GLU A 344 2.86 4.50 19.78
CA GLU A 344 2.87 3.52 18.68
C GLU A 344 1.48 3.39 18.08
N TYR A 345 1.42 3.39 16.74
CA TYR A 345 0.17 3.31 15.98
C TYR A 345 0.29 2.27 14.87
N VAL A 346 -0.84 1.60 14.57
CA VAL A 346 -0.97 0.67 13.43
C VAL A 346 -1.80 1.31 12.33
N VAL A 347 -1.24 1.32 11.13
CA VAL A 347 -1.86 1.76 9.90
C VAL A 347 -2.29 0.55 9.08
N VAL A 348 -3.55 0.55 8.65
CA VAL A 348 -4.14 -0.49 7.82
C VAL A 348 -4.64 0.12 6.51
N PRO A 349 -3.87 0.05 5.41
CA PRO A 349 -4.32 0.44 4.08
C PRO A 349 -5.24 -0.61 3.46
N SER A 350 -6.33 -0.17 2.84
CA SER A 350 -7.33 -1.05 2.24
C SER A 350 -8.06 -0.41 1.06
N THR A 351 -8.62 -1.25 0.20
CA THR A 351 -9.71 -0.85 -0.68
C THR A 351 -11.01 -0.73 0.11
N PHE A 352 -12.00 -0.03 -0.42
CA PHE A 352 -13.31 0.08 0.24
C PHE A 352 -14.00 -1.29 0.34
N GLU A 353 -14.18 -1.95 -0.80
CA GLU A 353 -14.74 -3.30 -0.87
C GLU A 353 -13.65 -4.37 -0.69
N PRO A 354 -13.98 -5.52 -0.09
CA PRO A 354 -13.09 -6.67 -0.06
C PRO A 354 -12.90 -7.27 -1.46
N ASN A 355 -11.91 -8.15 -1.61
CA ASN A 355 -11.63 -8.91 -2.84
C ASN A 355 -11.20 -8.06 -4.05
N LYS A 356 -10.90 -6.77 -3.85
CA LYS A 356 -10.31 -5.90 -4.87
C LYS A 356 -8.81 -6.11 -4.89
N GLU A 357 -8.29 -6.47 -6.06
CA GLU A 357 -6.86 -6.71 -6.24
C GLU A 357 -6.15 -5.45 -6.70
N GLY A 358 -4.97 -5.21 -6.18
CA GLY A 358 -4.14 -4.09 -6.59
C GLY A 358 -2.80 -4.09 -5.88
N ASP A 359 -1.85 -3.39 -6.46
CA ASP A 359 -0.58 -3.09 -5.81
C ASP A 359 -0.61 -1.66 -5.31
N PHE A 360 0.07 -1.39 -4.20
CA PHE A 360 0.11 -0.07 -3.61
C PHE A 360 1.50 0.28 -3.06
N VAL A 361 1.69 1.57 -2.83
CA VAL A 361 2.79 2.15 -2.07
C VAL A 361 2.19 2.86 -0.87
N LEU A 362 2.69 2.58 0.32
CA LEU A 362 2.41 3.36 1.53
C LEU A 362 3.64 4.18 1.88
N ARG A 363 3.45 5.50 2.06
CA ARG A 363 4.53 6.43 2.33
C ARG A 363 4.24 7.22 3.60
N PHE A 364 5.24 7.32 4.46
CA PHE A 364 5.20 8.12 5.68
C PHE A 364 6.14 9.32 5.51
N PHE A 365 5.63 10.52 5.79
CA PHE A 365 6.41 11.75 5.79
C PHE A 365 6.26 12.42 7.15
N SER A 366 7.26 12.30 8.02
CA SER A 366 7.21 12.87 9.38
C SER A 366 8.12 14.09 9.54
N GLU A 367 7.66 15.07 10.30
CA GLU A 367 8.43 16.30 10.58
C GLU A 367 9.68 15.97 11.41
N LYS A 368 9.51 15.14 12.44
CA LYS A 368 10.59 14.54 13.24
C LYS A 368 10.82 13.09 12.83
N SER A 369 11.94 12.51 13.28
CA SER A 369 12.22 11.10 13.01
C SER A 369 11.11 10.22 13.60
N ALA A 370 10.62 9.27 12.81
CA ALA A 370 9.61 8.30 13.24
C ALA A 370 10.06 6.90 12.84
N GLY A 371 9.99 5.96 13.79
CA GLY A 371 10.25 4.55 13.50
C GLY A 371 9.07 3.98 12.73
N THR A 372 9.31 3.32 11.61
CA THR A 372 8.24 2.61 10.88
C THR A 372 8.68 1.19 10.60
N GLU A 373 7.74 0.26 10.63
CA GLU A 373 7.98 -1.14 10.30
C GLU A 373 6.72 -1.76 9.69
N GLU A 374 6.90 -2.78 8.87
CA GLU A 374 5.80 -3.62 8.43
C GLU A 374 5.46 -4.66 9.51
N LEU A 375 4.17 -4.79 9.84
CA LEU A 375 3.66 -5.79 10.77
C LEU A 375 3.29 -7.05 9.99
N ASP A 376 4.12 -8.08 10.11
CA ASP A 376 3.87 -9.39 9.50
C ASP A 376 4.46 -10.50 10.37
N ASP A 377 3.92 -11.71 10.24
CA ASP A 377 4.34 -12.84 11.04
C ASP A 377 5.72 -13.36 10.55
N GLN A 378 6.63 -13.60 11.49
CA GLN A 378 7.91 -14.26 11.20
C GLN A 378 7.67 -15.73 10.79
N VAL A 379 8.44 -16.18 9.79
CA VAL A 379 8.29 -17.54 9.26
C VAL A 379 8.80 -18.55 10.29
N GLN A 380 7.90 -19.32 10.88
CA GLN A 380 8.19 -20.29 11.92
C GLN A 380 7.28 -21.52 11.79
N ALA A 381 7.84 -22.71 12.05
CA ALA A 381 7.07 -23.94 12.14
C ALA A 381 7.32 -24.65 13.48
N ASN A 382 6.30 -24.64 14.33
CA ASN A 382 6.23 -25.35 15.60
C ASN A 382 5.51 -26.67 15.37
N LEU A 383 6.23 -27.60 14.74
CA LEU A 383 5.73 -28.93 14.45
C LEU A 383 5.91 -29.82 15.69
N PRO A 384 4.92 -30.67 16.01
CA PRO A 384 5.13 -31.66 17.05
C PRO A 384 6.30 -32.58 16.68
N ASP A 385 7.09 -32.92 17.69
CA ASP A 385 8.11 -33.95 17.56
C ASP A 385 7.45 -35.25 17.14
N GLU A 386 8.05 -35.89 16.15
CA GLU A 386 7.50 -37.10 15.57
C GLU A 386 7.74 -38.25 16.56
N GLN A 387 6.73 -38.57 17.36
CA GLN A 387 6.74 -39.80 18.16
C GLN A 387 6.67 -40.98 17.20
N VAL A 388 7.84 -41.47 16.80
CA VAL A 388 7.96 -42.70 16.02
C VAL A 388 7.62 -43.85 16.95
N LEU A 389 6.34 -44.22 16.97
CA LEU A 389 5.87 -45.40 17.68
C LEU A 389 6.54 -46.63 17.08
N SER A 390 7.08 -47.48 17.94
CA SER A 390 7.49 -48.83 17.54
C SER A 390 6.26 -49.64 17.11
N GLU A 391 6.42 -50.65 16.26
CA GLU A 391 5.29 -51.49 15.83
C GLU A 391 4.49 -52.07 17.00
N GLY A 392 5.12 -52.31 18.15
CA GLY A 392 4.46 -52.82 19.37
C GLY A 392 3.50 -51.82 20.03
N GLU A 393 3.66 -50.51 19.79
CA GLU A 393 2.87 -49.44 20.39
C GLU A 393 1.67 -49.04 19.52
N ILE A 394 1.60 -49.52 18.29
CA ILE A 394 0.47 -49.33 17.38
C ILE A 394 -0.66 -50.28 17.79
N ASP A 395 -1.87 -49.73 17.92
CA ASP A 395 -3.07 -50.50 18.28
C ASP A 395 -3.29 -51.68 17.30
N GLU A 396 -3.56 -52.87 17.83
CA GLU A 396 -3.88 -54.06 17.03
C GLU A 396 -5.10 -53.86 16.14
N SER A 397 -6.04 -52.99 16.54
CA SER A 397 -7.17 -52.61 15.70
C SER A 397 -6.70 -51.91 14.41
N PHE A 398 -5.69 -51.04 14.51
CA PHE A 398 -5.09 -50.33 13.39
C PHE A 398 -4.21 -51.25 12.53
N LYS A 399 -3.45 -52.17 13.14
CA LYS A 399 -2.69 -53.18 12.39
C LYS A 399 -3.60 -54.09 11.58
N THR A 400 -4.75 -54.47 12.14
CA THR A 400 -5.74 -55.29 11.44
C THR A 400 -6.34 -54.51 10.26
N LEU A 401 -6.64 -53.22 10.44
CA LEU A 401 -7.07 -52.34 9.36
C LEU A 401 -5.99 -52.21 8.28
N PHE A 402 -4.73 -51.99 8.66
CA PHE A 402 -3.61 -51.90 7.72
C PHE A 402 -3.45 -53.19 6.91
N ARG A 403 -3.46 -54.37 7.53
CA ARG A 403 -3.36 -55.68 6.83
C ARG A 403 -4.54 -55.95 5.89
N GLN A 404 -5.72 -55.38 6.14
CA GLN A 404 -6.87 -55.48 5.25
C GLN A 404 -6.77 -54.55 4.03
N LEU A 405 -5.93 -53.52 4.13
CA LEU A 405 -5.81 -52.45 3.15
C LEU A 405 -4.51 -52.54 2.33
N ALA A 406 -3.42 -52.97 2.96
CA ALA A 406 -2.16 -53.31 2.33
C ALA A 406 -2.29 -54.67 1.64
N GLY A 407 -1.71 -54.79 0.44
CA GLY A 407 -1.76 -56.00 -0.37
C GLY A 407 -0.92 -57.14 0.21
N GLU A 408 -0.57 -58.10 -0.66
CA GLU A 408 0.31 -59.22 -0.30
C GLU A 408 1.73 -58.77 0.10
N ASP A 409 2.13 -57.56 -0.30
CA ASP A 409 3.43 -56.93 -0.01
C ASP A 409 3.48 -56.19 1.33
N LEU A 410 2.36 -56.09 2.07
CA LEU A 410 2.25 -55.38 3.34
C LEU A 410 2.70 -53.91 3.27
N GLU A 411 2.60 -53.30 2.10
CA GLU A 411 2.89 -51.89 1.83
C GLU A 411 1.68 -51.25 1.17
N ILE A 412 1.52 -49.93 1.33
CA ILE A 412 0.44 -49.17 0.68
C ILE A 412 1.04 -48.33 -0.44
N SER A 413 0.66 -48.65 -1.67
CA SER A 413 0.98 -47.84 -2.85
C SER A 413 0.14 -46.56 -2.92
N VAL A 414 0.57 -45.61 -3.74
CA VAL A 414 -0.16 -44.35 -4.01
C VAL A 414 -1.63 -44.58 -4.40
N LYS A 415 -1.92 -45.59 -5.24
CA LYS A 415 -3.29 -45.89 -5.70
C LYS A 415 -4.15 -46.48 -4.60
N GLU A 416 -3.55 -47.33 -3.77
CA GLU A 416 -4.23 -47.91 -2.60
C GLU A 416 -4.52 -46.81 -1.58
N LEU A 417 -3.55 -45.95 -1.28
CA LEU A 417 -3.73 -44.78 -0.41
C LEU A 417 -4.91 -43.92 -0.88
N GLN A 418 -4.96 -43.59 -2.18
CA GLN A 418 -6.07 -42.83 -2.74
C GLN A 418 -7.42 -43.52 -2.51
N THR A 419 -7.50 -44.82 -2.80
CA THR A 419 -8.73 -45.60 -2.66
C THR A 419 -9.20 -45.65 -1.21
N ILE A 420 -8.26 -45.82 -0.27
CA ILE A 420 -8.49 -45.85 1.17
C ILE A 420 -9.03 -44.50 1.63
N LEU A 421 -8.30 -43.43 1.35
CA LEU A 421 -8.66 -42.10 1.82
C LEU A 421 -10.00 -41.63 1.22
N ASN A 422 -10.26 -41.92 -0.05
CA ASN A 422 -11.53 -41.55 -0.70
C ASN A 422 -12.72 -42.35 -0.17
N ARG A 423 -12.53 -43.63 0.16
CA ARG A 423 -13.58 -44.43 0.82
C ARG A 423 -13.93 -43.84 2.18
N ILE A 424 -12.96 -43.30 2.90
CA ILE A 424 -13.16 -42.69 4.22
C ILE A 424 -13.81 -41.32 4.09
N ILE A 425 -13.28 -40.45 3.22
CA ILE A 425 -13.86 -39.13 2.96
C ILE A 425 -15.30 -39.22 2.47
N SER A 426 -15.66 -40.23 1.68
CA SER A 426 -17.04 -40.42 1.22
C SER A 426 -18.06 -40.58 2.35
N LYS A 427 -17.62 -40.95 3.55
CA LYS A 427 -18.47 -41.03 4.76
C LYS A 427 -18.70 -39.65 5.40
N HIS A 428 -17.89 -38.66 5.07
CA HIS A 428 -17.92 -37.30 5.59
C HIS A 428 -18.63 -36.36 4.60
N LYS A 429 -19.97 -36.42 4.61
CA LYS A 429 -20.83 -35.59 3.74
C LYS A 429 -20.78 -34.09 4.04
N ASP A 430 -20.16 -33.73 5.15
CA ASP A 430 -19.89 -32.36 5.58
C ASP A 430 -18.77 -31.69 4.77
N LEU A 431 -17.94 -32.45 4.04
CA LEU A 431 -16.83 -31.90 3.27
C LEU A 431 -17.21 -31.70 1.80
N ARG A 432 -16.91 -30.52 1.26
CA ARG A 432 -17.02 -30.20 -0.17
C ARG A 432 -15.71 -30.62 -0.85
N THR A 433 -15.58 -31.89 -1.22
CA THR A 433 -14.40 -32.40 -1.93
C THR A 433 -14.77 -33.47 -2.96
N LYS A 434 -13.94 -33.60 -4.00
CA LYS A 434 -14.01 -34.69 -4.99
C LYS A 434 -13.29 -35.96 -4.49
N GLY A 435 -12.72 -35.91 -3.29
CA GLY A 435 -11.75 -36.89 -2.78
C GLY A 435 -10.31 -36.48 -3.12
N PHE A 436 -9.35 -37.13 -2.49
CA PHE A 436 -7.93 -36.96 -2.73
C PHE A 436 -7.55 -37.30 -4.18
N SER A 437 -6.81 -36.39 -4.80
CA SER A 437 -6.18 -36.58 -6.09
C SER A 437 -5.02 -37.58 -6.00
N LEU A 438 -4.67 -38.19 -7.14
CA LEU A 438 -3.47 -39.04 -7.22
C LEU A 438 -2.20 -38.26 -6.90
N GLU A 439 -2.17 -36.97 -7.24
CA GLU A 439 -1.00 -36.12 -7.02
C GLU A 439 -0.83 -35.79 -5.53
N SER A 440 -1.91 -35.51 -4.83
CA SER A 440 -1.90 -35.33 -3.37
C SER A 440 -1.42 -36.60 -2.68
N CYS A 441 -1.90 -37.78 -3.11
CA CYS A 441 -1.44 -39.06 -2.58
C CYS A 441 0.04 -39.33 -2.90
N ARG A 442 0.53 -38.99 -4.10
CA ARG A 442 1.96 -39.09 -4.42
C ARG A 442 2.79 -38.20 -3.51
N SER A 443 2.38 -36.95 -3.35
CA SER A 443 3.08 -36.00 -2.48
C SER A 443 3.12 -36.51 -1.04
N MET A 444 2.01 -37.06 -0.51
CA MET A 444 1.96 -37.67 0.82
C MET A 444 2.86 -38.90 0.95
N VAL A 445 2.91 -39.77 -0.06
CA VAL A 445 3.77 -40.95 -0.04
C VAL A 445 5.23 -40.54 -0.06
N ASN A 446 5.64 -39.72 -1.04
CA ASN A 446 7.02 -39.21 -1.15
C ASN A 446 7.49 -38.50 0.14
N LEU A 447 6.55 -37.94 0.90
CA LEU A 447 6.81 -37.27 2.16
C LEU A 447 7.18 -38.21 3.30
N MET A 448 6.48 -39.34 3.36
CA MET A 448 6.45 -40.24 4.51
C MET A 448 7.32 -41.46 4.27
N ASP A 449 7.61 -41.76 3.01
CA ASP A 449 8.52 -42.78 2.51
C ASP A 449 9.97 -42.48 2.94
N ARG A 450 10.40 -43.07 4.05
CA ARG A 450 11.75 -42.89 4.61
C ARG A 450 12.77 -43.84 4.00
N ASP A 451 12.31 -44.96 3.44
CA ASP A 451 13.16 -45.99 2.87
C ASP A 451 13.33 -45.85 1.34
N GLY A 452 12.61 -44.93 0.72
CA GLY A 452 12.72 -44.53 -0.69
C GLY A 452 12.09 -45.53 -1.65
N ASN A 453 11.17 -46.37 -1.18
CA ASN A 453 10.60 -47.47 -1.95
C ASN A 453 9.35 -47.06 -2.77
N GLY A 454 8.85 -45.84 -2.57
CA GLY A 454 7.68 -45.26 -3.24
C GLY A 454 6.33 -45.72 -2.69
N LYS A 455 6.30 -46.30 -1.50
CA LYS A 455 5.12 -46.84 -0.81
C LYS A 455 5.20 -46.54 0.70
N LEU A 456 4.17 -46.94 1.45
CA LEU A 456 4.09 -46.71 2.89
C LEU A 456 4.02 -48.02 3.67
N GLY A 457 4.95 -48.19 4.60
CA GLY A 457 4.89 -49.22 5.62
C GLY A 457 3.88 -48.90 6.74
N LEU A 458 3.69 -49.85 7.66
CA LEU A 458 2.72 -49.72 8.77
C LEU A 458 2.96 -48.48 9.64
N VAL A 459 4.22 -48.21 10.01
CA VAL A 459 4.58 -47.09 10.88
C VAL A 459 4.36 -45.75 10.16
N GLU A 460 4.79 -45.64 8.91
CA GLU A 460 4.65 -44.43 8.08
C GLU A 460 3.17 -44.12 7.80
N PHE A 461 2.38 -45.15 7.47
CA PHE A 461 0.94 -44.99 7.28
C PHE A 461 0.23 -44.57 8.58
N ASN A 462 0.62 -45.11 9.74
CA ASN A 462 0.06 -44.69 11.03
C ASN A 462 0.34 -43.21 11.33
N ILE A 463 1.55 -42.74 11.05
CA ILE A 463 1.92 -41.33 11.21
C ILE A 463 1.07 -40.46 10.28
N LEU A 464 1.03 -40.79 8.99
CA LEU A 464 0.25 -40.06 8.00
C LEU A 464 -1.23 -39.99 8.38
N TRP A 465 -1.78 -41.12 8.84
CA TRP A 465 -3.17 -41.21 9.26
C TRP A 465 -3.51 -40.30 10.44
N ASN A 466 -2.65 -40.27 11.45
CA ASN A 466 -2.83 -39.40 12.61
C ASN A 466 -2.72 -37.91 12.22
N ARG A 467 -1.84 -37.57 11.27
CA ARG A 467 -1.74 -36.21 10.71
C ARG A 467 -3.02 -35.82 9.97
N ILE A 468 -3.51 -36.67 9.06
CA ILE A 468 -4.76 -36.41 8.32
C ILE A 468 -5.95 -36.23 9.29
N ARG A 469 -6.02 -37.04 10.36
CA ARG A 469 -7.05 -36.87 11.40
C ARG A 469 -6.94 -35.54 12.14
N ASN A 470 -5.72 -35.11 12.47
CA ASN A 470 -5.49 -33.82 13.09
C ASN A 470 -5.90 -32.68 12.14
N TYR A 471 -5.47 -32.74 10.87
CA TYR A 471 -5.84 -31.77 9.86
C TYR A 471 -7.36 -31.73 9.61
N LEU A 472 -8.05 -32.87 9.65
CA LEU A 472 -9.51 -32.91 9.57
C LEU A 472 -10.18 -32.20 10.77
N SER A 473 -9.62 -32.35 11.97
CA SER A 473 -10.09 -31.65 13.17
C SER A 473 -9.91 -30.13 13.04
N ILE A 474 -8.73 -29.71 12.59
CA ILE A 474 -8.42 -28.29 12.32
C ILE A 474 -9.36 -27.75 11.23
N PHE A 475 -9.53 -28.49 10.14
CA PHE A 475 -10.40 -28.09 9.04
C PHE A 475 -11.82 -27.81 9.51
N ARG A 476 -12.42 -28.75 10.25
CA ARG A 476 -13.77 -28.59 10.84
C ARG A 476 -13.89 -27.47 11.85
N LYS A 477 -12.81 -27.17 12.58
CA LYS A 477 -12.79 -26.10 13.58
C LYS A 477 -12.86 -24.72 12.90
N PHE A 478 -12.26 -24.59 11.73
CA PHE A 478 -12.11 -23.31 11.03
C PHE A 478 -12.98 -23.16 9.78
N ASP A 479 -13.73 -24.19 9.37
CA ASP A 479 -14.89 -24.08 8.48
C ASP A 479 -16.06 -23.43 9.24
N LEU A 480 -15.97 -22.12 9.48
CA LEU A 480 -16.87 -21.38 10.37
C LEU A 480 -18.26 -21.24 9.75
N ASP A 481 -18.32 -21.14 8.42
CA ASP A 481 -19.56 -21.04 7.66
C ASP A 481 -20.20 -22.40 7.34
N LYS A 482 -19.51 -23.50 7.68
CA LYS A 482 -19.93 -24.89 7.42
C LYS A 482 -20.21 -25.13 5.93
N SER A 483 -19.46 -24.46 5.06
CA SER A 483 -19.55 -24.63 3.62
C SER A 483 -18.95 -25.97 3.17
N GLY A 484 -18.18 -26.64 4.05
CA GLY A 484 -17.40 -27.82 3.73
C GLY A 484 -16.13 -27.50 2.95
N SER A 485 -15.79 -26.22 2.81
CA SER A 485 -14.59 -25.70 2.16
C SER A 485 -14.01 -24.56 2.99
N MET A 486 -12.71 -24.31 2.89
CA MET A 486 -12.09 -23.18 3.56
C MET A 486 -12.04 -21.98 2.64
N SER A 487 -12.54 -20.84 3.12
CA SER A 487 -12.15 -19.56 2.54
C SER A 487 -10.66 -19.33 2.79
N ALA A 488 -10.05 -18.53 1.93
CA ALA A 488 -8.64 -18.20 2.06
C ALA A 488 -8.30 -17.41 3.37
N TYR A 489 -9.31 -16.82 4.03
CA TYR A 489 -9.18 -16.23 5.37
C TYR A 489 -9.13 -17.29 6.48
N GLU A 490 -9.97 -18.32 6.38
CA GLU A 490 -9.97 -19.44 7.32
C GLU A 490 -8.68 -20.27 7.19
N MET A 491 -8.15 -20.37 5.97
CA MET A 491 -6.86 -20.99 5.69
C MET A 491 -5.72 -20.39 6.53
N ARG A 492 -5.66 -19.06 6.67
CA ARG A 492 -4.62 -18.39 7.48
C ARG A 492 -4.67 -18.83 8.94
N MET A 493 -5.86 -18.86 9.54
CA MET A 493 -6.03 -19.30 10.92
C MET A 493 -5.78 -20.81 11.09
N ALA A 494 -6.18 -21.60 10.09
CA ALA A 494 -6.00 -23.05 10.10
C ALA A 494 -4.51 -23.44 10.03
N ILE A 495 -3.73 -22.76 9.18
CA ILE A 495 -2.27 -22.92 9.08
C ILE A 495 -1.60 -22.55 10.41
N GLU A 496 -1.99 -21.45 11.04
CA GLU A 496 -1.50 -21.04 12.36
C GLU A 496 -1.82 -22.08 13.44
N SER A 497 -3.05 -22.62 13.45
CA SER A 497 -3.44 -23.68 14.38
C SER A 497 -2.76 -25.02 14.09
N ALA A 498 -2.29 -25.25 12.87
CA ALA A 498 -1.47 -26.40 12.50
C ALA A 498 0.01 -26.25 12.94
N GLY A 499 0.39 -25.10 13.48
CA GLY A 499 1.72 -24.83 14.03
C GLY A 499 2.61 -23.99 13.11
N PHE A 500 2.11 -23.46 12.00
CA PHE A 500 2.88 -22.66 11.06
C PHE A 500 2.52 -21.18 11.16
N LYS A 501 3.51 -20.32 11.40
CA LYS A 501 3.41 -18.88 11.21
C LYS A 501 4.15 -18.52 9.94
N LEU A 502 3.46 -17.86 9.01
CA LEU A 502 4.00 -17.51 7.69
C LEU A 502 3.78 -16.02 7.44
N ASN A 503 4.61 -15.42 6.61
CA ASN A 503 4.41 -14.04 6.17
C ASN A 503 3.33 -13.94 5.09
N LYS A 504 2.86 -12.72 4.79
CA LYS A 504 1.82 -12.44 3.79
C LYS A 504 2.16 -13.00 2.40
N LYS A 505 3.43 -12.94 1.98
CA LYS A 505 3.87 -13.40 0.65
C LYS A 505 3.68 -14.91 0.51
N LEU A 506 4.01 -15.68 1.54
CA LEU A 506 3.78 -17.13 1.56
C LEU A 506 2.29 -17.47 1.57
N TYR A 507 1.46 -16.72 2.32
CA TYR A 507 0.01 -16.89 2.26
C TYR A 507 -0.54 -16.61 0.86
N GLU A 508 -0.12 -15.54 0.19
CA GLU A 508 -0.53 -15.24 -1.19
C GLU A 508 -0.17 -16.38 -2.16
N LEU A 509 1.03 -16.95 -2.05
CA LEU A 509 1.45 -18.10 -2.86
C LEU A 509 0.63 -19.36 -2.58
N ILE A 510 0.35 -19.65 -1.31
CA ILE A 510 -0.48 -20.79 -0.91
C ILE A 510 -1.88 -20.65 -1.50
N ILE A 511 -2.52 -19.50 -1.35
CA ILE A 511 -3.86 -19.27 -1.90
C ILE A 511 -3.83 -19.36 -3.42
N THR A 512 -2.86 -18.75 -4.09
CA THR A 512 -2.75 -18.80 -5.56
C THR A 512 -2.60 -20.23 -6.10
N ARG A 513 -1.91 -21.11 -5.35
CA ARG A 513 -1.64 -22.50 -5.78
C ARG A 513 -2.75 -23.48 -5.42
N TYR A 514 -3.32 -23.37 -4.22
CA TYR A 514 -4.18 -24.40 -3.62
C TYR A 514 -5.66 -24.02 -3.56
N SER A 515 -6.03 -22.78 -3.90
CA SER A 515 -7.44 -22.41 -4.00
C SER A 515 -8.02 -22.73 -5.37
N GLU A 516 -9.29 -23.12 -5.39
CA GLU A 516 -10.09 -23.29 -6.60
C GLU A 516 -10.47 -21.92 -7.21
N PRO A 517 -11.01 -21.85 -8.43
CA PRO A 517 -11.39 -20.58 -9.07
C PRO A 517 -12.38 -19.71 -8.28
N ASP A 518 -13.14 -20.31 -7.35
CA ASP A 518 -14.04 -19.60 -6.42
C ASP A 518 -13.35 -19.16 -5.12
N LEU A 519 -12.02 -19.35 -5.01
CA LEU A 519 -11.15 -19.09 -3.85
C LEU A 519 -11.45 -19.97 -2.63
N ALA A 520 -12.21 -21.05 -2.83
CA ALA A 520 -12.38 -22.07 -1.82
C ALA A 520 -11.20 -23.04 -1.87
N VAL A 521 -10.69 -23.42 -0.70
CA VAL A 521 -9.71 -24.49 -0.53
C VAL A 521 -10.48 -25.70 -0.01
N ASP A 522 -10.54 -26.77 -0.80
CA ASP A 522 -11.16 -28.00 -0.37
C ASP A 522 -10.22 -28.81 0.56
N PHE A 523 -10.75 -29.87 1.16
CA PHE A 523 -9.98 -30.66 2.12
C PHE A 523 -8.76 -31.35 1.49
N ASP A 524 -8.83 -31.75 0.21
CA ASP A 524 -7.69 -32.34 -0.51
C ASP A 524 -6.54 -31.33 -0.62
N ASN A 525 -6.82 -30.15 -1.18
CA ASN A 525 -5.84 -29.09 -1.33
C ASN A 525 -5.30 -28.60 0.02
N PHE A 526 -6.14 -28.54 1.06
CA PHE A 526 -5.72 -28.18 2.41
C PHE A 526 -4.67 -29.13 2.97
N VAL A 527 -4.95 -30.44 2.92
CA VAL A 527 -4.02 -31.46 3.43
C VAL A 527 -2.75 -31.48 2.58
N CYS A 528 -2.87 -31.43 1.25
CA CYS A 528 -1.71 -31.38 0.37
C CYS A 528 -0.80 -30.18 0.67
N CYS A 529 -1.39 -29.01 0.94
CA CYS A 529 -0.65 -27.81 1.32
C CYS A 529 0.11 -28.00 2.64
N LEU A 530 -0.56 -28.44 3.70
CA LEU A 530 0.06 -28.60 5.02
C LEU A 530 1.15 -29.67 5.02
N VAL A 531 0.90 -30.79 4.36
CA VAL A 531 1.85 -31.88 4.19
C VAL A 531 3.10 -31.36 3.46
N ARG A 532 2.95 -30.70 2.30
CA ARG A 532 4.09 -30.15 1.56
C ARG A 532 4.85 -29.10 2.38
N LEU A 533 4.14 -28.19 3.05
CA LEU A 533 4.73 -27.15 3.88
C LEU A 533 5.56 -27.75 5.02
N GLU A 534 5.00 -28.75 5.73
CA GLU A 534 5.70 -29.44 6.82
C GLU A 534 7.06 -29.99 6.37
N THR A 535 7.07 -30.60 5.20
CA THR A 535 8.26 -31.26 4.64
C THR A 535 9.31 -30.27 4.24
N MET A 536 8.90 -29.17 3.61
CA MET A 536 9.83 -28.10 3.26
C MET A 536 10.50 -27.54 4.53
N PHE A 537 9.75 -27.36 5.62
CA PHE A 537 10.32 -26.97 6.91
C PHE A 537 11.24 -28.04 7.51
N ARG A 538 10.86 -29.32 7.47
CA ARG A 538 11.69 -30.41 8.00
C ARG A 538 13.00 -30.54 7.23
N PHE A 539 12.94 -30.59 5.89
CA PHE A 539 14.12 -30.64 5.03
C PHE A 539 15.04 -29.43 5.26
N PHE A 540 14.47 -28.23 5.32
CA PHE A 540 15.26 -27.02 5.59
C PHE A 540 15.98 -27.14 6.94
N LYS A 541 15.28 -27.52 8.02
CA LYS A 541 15.89 -27.73 9.35
C LYS A 541 16.94 -28.84 9.38
N THR A 542 16.81 -29.88 8.56
CA THR A 542 17.82 -30.96 8.48
C THR A 542 19.09 -30.50 7.76
N LEU A 543 18.97 -29.58 6.81
CA LEU A 543 20.10 -29.07 6.03
C LEU A 543 20.78 -27.84 6.67
N ASP A 544 20.02 -27.02 7.40
CA ASP A 544 20.49 -25.86 8.16
C ASP A 544 21.14 -26.31 9.48
N THR A 545 22.31 -26.95 9.39
CA THR A 545 23.00 -27.55 10.54
C THR A 545 23.58 -26.52 11.52
N ASP A 546 23.83 -25.30 11.06
CA ASP A 546 24.39 -24.18 11.81
C ASP A 546 23.35 -23.16 12.28
N LEU A 547 22.07 -23.34 11.88
CA LEU A 547 20.93 -22.52 12.31
C LEU A 547 21.10 -21.04 11.96
N ASP A 548 21.79 -20.75 10.87
CA ASP A 548 22.00 -19.39 10.37
C ASP A 548 20.83 -18.92 9.49
N GLY A 549 19.91 -19.83 9.16
CA GLY A 549 18.75 -19.57 8.32
C GLY A 549 19.05 -19.59 6.82
N VAL A 550 20.19 -20.14 6.41
CA VAL A 550 20.62 -20.21 5.00
C VAL A 550 21.08 -21.62 4.65
N VAL A 551 20.44 -22.23 3.64
CA VAL A 551 20.88 -23.52 3.09
C VAL A 551 21.48 -23.31 1.70
N THR A 552 22.65 -23.89 1.46
CA THR A 552 23.32 -23.85 0.15
C THR A 552 23.09 -25.15 -0.62
N PHE A 553 22.78 -25.03 -1.90
CA PHE A 553 22.52 -26.15 -2.79
C PHE A 553 23.38 -26.03 -4.05
N ASP A 554 23.88 -27.16 -4.54
CA ASP A 554 24.26 -27.26 -5.95
C ASP A 554 23.02 -27.49 -6.84
N LEU A 555 23.19 -27.41 -8.15
CA LEU A 555 22.09 -27.58 -9.10
C LEU A 555 21.43 -28.98 -8.99
N PHE A 556 22.22 -30.01 -8.72
CA PHE A 556 21.70 -31.38 -8.63
C PHE A 556 20.84 -31.55 -7.38
N GLN A 557 21.31 -31.08 -6.23
CA GLN A 557 20.57 -31.08 -4.97
C GLN A 557 19.29 -30.24 -5.06
N TRP A 558 19.35 -29.07 -5.71
CA TRP A 558 18.18 -28.25 -5.96
C TRP A 558 17.14 -28.96 -6.84
N LEU A 559 17.57 -29.60 -7.92
CA LEU A 559 16.68 -30.38 -8.80
C LEU A 559 16.11 -31.61 -8.10
N GLN A 560 16.93 -32.32 -7.32
CA GLN A 560 16.46 -33.44 -6.51
C GLN A 560 15.37 -32.99 -5.54
N LEU A 561 15.58 -31.88 -4.83
CA LEU A 561 14.61 -31.36 -3.87
C LEU A 561 13.33 -30.87 -4.55
N THR A 562 13.42 -30.13 -5.66
CA THR A 562 12.24 -29.54 -6.31
C THR A 562 11.42 -30.52 -7.15
N MET A 563 12.04 -31.60 -7.66
CA MET A 563 11.36 -32.61 -8.48
C MET A 563 10.79 -33.77 -7.66
N PHE A 564 11.40 -34.12 -6.52
CA PHE A 564 10.90 -35.21 -5.66
C PHE A 564 9.94 -34.74 -4.56
N ALA A 565 10.02 -33.48 -4.09
CA ALA A 565 9.21 -32.96 -2.97
C ALA A 565 7.85 -32.35 -3.36
#